data_AF-A0A7R9DHV1-F1
#
_entry.id   AF-A0A7R9DHV1-F1
#
_cell.length_a   1.000
_cell.length_b   1.000
_cell.length_c   1.000
_cell.angle_alpha   90.00
_cell.angle_beta   90.00
_cell.angle_gamma   90.00
#
_symmetry.space_group_name_H-M   'P 1'
#
loop_
_entity.id
_entity.type
_entity.pdbx_description
1 polymer ?
#
loop_
_entity_poly.entity_id
_entity_poly.type
_entity_poly.pdbx_seq_one_letter_code
_entity_poly.pdbx_strand_id
1 'polypeptide(L)'
;MTLPGRSAARDVWYYSLTDNVLVAFIMPLFRLETNVPRSKITPEFLDLTTAVMAKTLGRGKEYCMAEVIPDVLLSWKGSSAPAGNAMLLCIGLMGPEDNQRHAAVLSEHLFNHLGIPKDRLLIEFNDIKDSDVGFNGTTVDALGLFKK
;
A
#
# COMPACT_ATOMS: atom_id res chain seq x y z
N MET A 1 -10.71 46.89 5.70
CA MET A 1 -10.55 46.17 4.41
C MET A 1 -10.48 44.70 4.74
N THR A 2 -11.65 44.05 4.71
CA THR A 2 -11.86 42.63 5.04
C THR A 2 -11.50 41.75 3.84
N LEU A 3 -10.68 40.72 4.06
CA LEU A 3 -10.64 39.56 3.17
C LEU A 3 -11.69 38.53 3.63
N PRO A 4 -12.34 37.79 2.70
CA PRO A 4 -13.49 36.96 3.01
C PRO A 4 -13.11 35.65 3.70
N GLY A 5 -14.01 35.17 4.56
CA GLY A 5 -13.86 33.94 5.34
C GLY A 5 -13.52 32.71 4.49
N ARG A 6 -12.47 31.99 4.92
CA ARG A 6 -12.16 30.65 4.42
C ARG A 6 -13.12 29.63 5.05
N SER A 7 -14.24 29.43 4.35
CA SER A 7 -14.85 28.14 4.02
C SER A 7 -14.67 26.98 5.02
N ALA A 8 -15.69 26.76 5.85
CA ALA A 8 -16.44 25.52 6.13
C ALA A 8 -15.92 24.11 5.71
N ALA A 9 -14.61 23.88 5.63
CA ALA A 9 -14.03 22.56 5.30
C ALA A 9 -13.21 21.97 6.46
N ARG A 10 -13.52 22.38 7.71
CA ARG A 10 -12.85 21.87 8.92
C ARG A 10 -13.59 20.72 9.61
N ASP A 11 -14.73 20.28 9.08
CA ASP A 11 -15.69 19.44 9.84
C ASP A 11 -16.00 18.07 9.21
N VAL A 12 -15.00 17.29 8.76
CA VAL A 12 -15.27 15.90 8.30
C VAL A 12 -14.30 14.81 8.80
N TRP A 13 -13.16 15.11 9.44
CA TRP A 13 -12.20 14.02 9.78
C TRP A 13 -11.67 14.01 11.23
N TYR A 14 -12.43 14.56 12.18
CA TYR A 14 -12.19 14.34 13.61
C TYR A 14 -13.26 13.42 14.18
N TYR A 15 -13.21 12.13 13.85
CA TYR A 15 -13.88 11.10 14.65
C TYR A 15 -12.81 10.34 15.45
N SER A 16 -12.78 10.65 16.75
CA SER A 16 -12.34 9.79 17.86
C SER A 16 -10.88 9.32 17.88
N LEU A 17 -9.99 10.16 18.42
CA LEU A 17 -8.74 9.75 19.09
C LEU A 17 -8.99 9.52 20.60
N THR A 18 -10.15 8.97 21.00
CA THR A 18 -10.51 8.81 22.42
C THR A 18 -10.07 7.48 23.04
N ASP A 19 -9.48 6.58 22.28
CA ASP A 19 -8.84 5.37 22.83
C ASP A 19 -7.34 5.46 22.60
N ASN A 20 -6.56 5.33 23.69
CA ASN A 20 -5.11 5.49 23.81
C ASN A 20 -4.26 4.48 22.99
N VAL A 21 -4.56 4.31 21.70
CA VAL A 21 -3.76 3.56 20.75
C VAL A 21 -3.31 4.55 19.67
N LEU A 22 -2.04 4.96 19.72
CA LEU A 22 -1.40 5.66 18.61
C LEU A 22 -1.37 4.73 17.40
N VAL A 23 -2.43 4.73 16.59
CA VAL A 23 -2.42 4.07 15.29
C VAL A 23 -1.61 4.97 14.36
N ALA A 24 -0.32 4.67 14.26
CA ALA A 24 0.60 5.39 13.40
C ALA A 24 0.17 5.26 11.92
N PHE A 25 -0.18 6.38 11.29
CA PHE A 25 -0.64 6.48 9.90
C PHE A 25 0.54 6.28 8.92
N ILE A 26 0.91 5.05 8.62
CA ILE A 26 2.12 4.76 7.81
C ILE A 26 1.89 4.66 6.29
N MET A 27 0.67 4.94 5.83
CA MET A 27 0.24 5.08 4.42
C MET A 27 0.86 4.08 3.43
N PRO A 28 0.60 2.77 3.60
CA PRO A 28 1.19 1.77 2.74
C PRO A 28 0.54 1.73 1.35
N LEU A 29 1.39 1.64 0.32
CA LEU A 29 1.01 1.42 -1.07
C LEU A 29 1.62 0.11 -1.56
N PHE A 30 0.76 -0.82 -1.95
CA PHE A 30 1.14 -1.99 -2.73
C PHE A 30 0.79 -1.78 -4.19
N ARG A 31 1.80 -1.80 -5.07
CA ARG A 31 1.63 -1.73 -6.52
C ARG A 31 2.10 -3.02 -7.16
N LEU A 32 1.30 -3.59 -8.06
CA LEU A 32 1.65 -4.78 -8.84
C LEU A 32 1.57 -4.48 -10.34
N GLU A 33 2.66 -4.75 -11.06
CA GLU A 33 2.70 -4.76 -12.52
C GLU A 33 2.80 -6.22 -12.99
N THR A 34 1.92 -6.66 -13.88
CA THR A 34 1.81 -8.08 -14.26
C THR A 34 1.28 -8.29 -15.68
N ASN A 35 1.69 -9.40 -16.31
CA ASN A 35 1.11 -9.88 -17.57
C ASN A 35 -0.20 -10.66 -17.39
N VAL A 36 -0.70 -10.78 -16.15
CA VAL A 36 -2.02 -11.34 -15.89
C VAL A 36 -3.10 -10.44 -16.51
N PRO A 37 -4.12 -11.02 -17.19
CA PRO A 37 -5.12 -10.21 -17.89
C PRO A 37 -5.97 -9.33 -16.97
N ARG A 38 -6.38 -8.14 -17.44
CA ARG A 38 -7.29 -7.24 -16.70
C ARG A 38 -8.57 -7.92 -16.23
N SER A 39 -9.08 -8.89 -16.99
CA SER A 39 -10.29 -9.66 -16.68
C SER A 39 -10.19 -10.47 -15.39
N LYS A 40 -8.98 -10.76 -14.89
CA LYS A 40 -8.76 -11.44 -13.61
C LYS A 40 -8.62 -10.48 -12.42
N ILE A 41 -8.46 -9.18 -12.65
CA ILE A 41 -8.26 -8.19 -11.59
C ILE A 41 -9.62 -7.63 -11.18
N THR A 42 -10.19 -8.10 -10.07
CA THR A 42 -11.53 -7.64 -9.63
C THR A 42 -11.43 -6.61 -8.50
N PRO A 43 -12.48 -5.81 -8.25
CA PRO A 43 -12.53 -4.95 -7.07
C PRO A 43 -12.35 -5.72 -5.76
N GLU A 44 -12.88 -6.95 -5.68
CA GLU A 44 -12.73 -7.83 -4.51
C GLU A 44 -11.28 -8.26 -4.31
N PHE A 45 -10.52 -8.48 -5.40
CA PHE A 45 -9.09 -8.74 -5.29
C PHE A 45 -8.33 -7.55 -4.72
N LEU A 46 -8.65 -6.32 -5.12
CA LEU A 46 -8.03 -5.11 -4.55
C LEU A 46 -8.38 -4.94 -3.07
N ASP A 47 -9.64 -5.18 -2.72
CA ASP A 47 -10.12 -5.15 -1.34
C ASP A 47 -9.42 -6.19 -0.45
N LEU A 48 -9.23 -7.40 -0.97
CA LEU A 48 -8.48 -8.45 -0.28
C LEU A 48 -7.00 -8.11 -0.17
N THR A 49 -6.41 -7.52 -1.20
CA THR A 49 -4.99 -7.12 -1.21
C THR A 49 -4.71 -6.08 -0.12
N THR A 50 -5.57 -5.08 0.04
CA THR A 50 -5.46 -4.10 1.14
C THR A 50 -5.64 -4.76 2.50
N ALA A 51 -6.53 -5.75 2.65
CA ALA A 51 -6.69 -6.50 3.90
C ALA A 51 -5.46 -7.37 4.25
N VAL A 52 -4.87 -8.05 3.27
CA VAL A 52 -3.63 -8.83 3.44
C VAL A 52 -2.46 -7.91 3.82
N MET A 53 -2.37 -6.75 3.16
CA MET A 53 -1.36 -5.74 3.47
C MET A 53 -1.52 -5.18 4.89
N ALA A 54 -2.74 -4.82 5.28
CA ALA A 54 -3.08 -4.37 6.63
C ALA A 54 -2.67 -5.39 7.69
N LYS A 55 -2.97 -6.67 7.47
CA LYS A 55 -2.60 -7.76 8.37
C LYS A 55 -1.09 -7.92 8.52
N THR A 56 -0.35 -7.89 7.41
CA THR A 56 1.12 -8.04 7.46
C THR A 56 1.80 -6.80 8.04
N LEU A 57 1.26 -5.59 7.85
CA LEU A 57 1.83 -4.38 8.46
C LEU A 57 1.36 -4.14 9.89
N GLY A 58 0.33 -4.86 10.37
CA GLY A 58 -0.29 -4.58 11.66
C GLY A 58 -0.89 -3.18 11.69
N ARG A 59 -1.63 -2.81 10.63
CA ARG A 59 -2.26 -1.49 10.45
C ARG A 59 -3.71 -1.59 10.01
N GLY A 60 -4.42 -0.47 10.14
CA GLY A 60 -5.76 -0.31 9.63
C GLY A 60 -5.82 -0.41 8.09
N LYS A 61 -6.84 -1.09 7.58
CA LYS A 61 -7.08 -1.25 6.14
C LYS A 61 -7.43 0.09 5.48
N GLU A 62 -8.02 1.01 6.23
CA GLU A 62 -8.39 2.36 5.82
C GLU A 62 -7.19 3.22 5.37
N TYR A 63 -5.96 2.81 5.69
CA TYR A 63 -4.73 3.48 5.25
C TYR A 63 -4.02 2.78 4.09
N CYS A 64 -4.54 1.63 3.67
CA CYS A 64 -3.91 0.77 2.69
C CYS A 64 -4.37 1.10 1.27
N MET A 65 -3.42 1.33 0.37
CA MET A 65 -3.68 1.49 -1.05
C MET A 65 -3.16 0.29 -1.84
N ALA A 66 -3.99 -0.27 -2.73
CA ALA A 66 -3.58 -1.31 -3.67
C ALA A 66 -3.81 -0.84 -5.11
N GLU A 67 -2.76 -0.92 -5.92
CA GLU A 67 -2.78 -0.61 -7.35
C GLU A 67 -2.33 -1.85 -8.15
N VAL A 68 -3.02 -2.15 -9.25
CA VAL A 68 -2.62 -3.24 -10.16
C VAL A 68 -2.64 -2.71 -11.59
N ILE A 69 -1.52 -2.92 -12.29
CA ILE A 69 -1.35 -2.66 -13.72
C ILE A 69 -1.29 -4.02 -14.42
N PRO A 70 -2.40 -4.50 -15.00
CA PRO A 70 -2.45 -5.76 -15.72
C PRO A 70 -2.03 -5.60 -17.19
N ASP A 71 -2.03 -6.71 -17.93
CA ASP A 71 -1.75 -6.76 -19.38
C ASP A 71 -0.38 -6.19 -19.78
N VAL A 72 0.57 -6.11 -18.84
CA VAL A 72 1.92 -5.63 -19.09
C VAL A 72 2.66 -6.63 -19.98
N LEU A 73 3.35 -6.14 -21.00
CA LEU A 73 4.31 -6.94 -21.76
C LEU A 73 5.49 -7.31 -20.86
N LEU A 74 5.45 -8.50 -20.27
CA LEU A 74 6.41 -8.96 -19.28
C LEU A 74 6.94 -10.33 -19.68
N SER A 75 8.28 -10.47 -19.64
CA SER A 75 8.99 -11.72 -19.84
C SER A 75 9.87 -12.00 -18.64
N TRP A 76 9.78 -13.21 -18.09
CA TRP A 76 10.66 -13.68 -17.02
C TRP A 76 11.45 -14.88 -17.51
N LYS A 77 12.78 -14.74 -17.54
CA LYS A 77 13.72 -15.75 -18.08
C LYS A 77 13.32 -16.21 -19.50
N GLY A 78 12.84 -15.29 -20.34
CA GLY A 78 12.43 -15.58 -21.72
C GLY A 78 11.03 -16.17 -21.89
N SER A 79 10.26 -16.34 -20.82
CA SER A 79 8.89 -16.88 -20.86
C SER A 79 7.85 -15.82 -20.50
N SER A 80 6.74 -15.82 -21.25
CA SER A 80 5.53 -15.00 -21.03
C SER A 80 4.49 -15.66 -20.10
N ALA A 81 4.83 -16.75 -19.41
CA ALA A 81 3.97 -17.31 -18.36
C ALA A 81 3.70 -16.27 -17.25
N PRO A 82 2.63 -16.41 -16.44
CA PRO A 82 2.27 -15.47 -15.39
C PRO A 82 3.47 -15.08 -14.52
N ALA A 83 3.67 -13.78 -14.37
CA ALA A 83 4.80 -13.19 -13.64
C ALA A 83 4.44 -11.76 -13.21
N GLY A 84 5.18 -11.22 -12.25
CA GLY A 84 4.91 -9.87 -11.75
C GLY A 84 6.13 -9.17 -11.17
N ASN A 85 6.06 -7.85 -11.17
CA ASN A 85 6.95 -6.95 -10.44
C ASN A 85 6.09 -6.12 -9.50
N ALA A 86 6.41 -6.14 -8.22
CA ALA A 86 5.63 -5.44 -7.21
C ALA A 86 6.51 -4.51 -6.38
N MET A 87 5.86 -3.51 -5.80
CA MET A 87 6.47 -2.57 -4.86
C MET A 87 5.56 -2.47 -3.64
N LEU A 88 6.14 -2.56 -2.45
CA LEU A 88 5.50 -2.19 -1.20
C LEU A 88 6.23 -0.97 -0.62
N LEU A 89 5.54 0.16 -0.63
CA LEU A 89 6.01 1.41 -0.07
C LEU A 89 5.30 1.65 1.26
N CYS A 90 6.06 2.05 2.29
CA CYS A 90 5.53 2.27 3.62
C CYS A 90 6.43 3.22 4.43
N ILE A 91 5.84 4.02 5.32
CA ILE A 91 6.60 4.81 6.30
C ILE A 91 6.97 3.89 7.47
N GLY A 92 8.23 3.46 7.53
CA GLY A 92 8.69 2.46 8.49
C GLY A 92 8.09 1.07 8.25
N LEU A 93 8.29 0.18 9.23
CA LEU A 93 7.93 -1.25 9.16
C LEU A 93 8.57 -2.02 8.00
N MET A 94 9.74 -1.56 7.58
CA MET A 94 10.55 -2.23 6.57
C MET A 94 11.89 -2.59 7.20
N GLY A 95 12.45 -3.71 6.79
CA GLY A 95 13.69 -4.23 7.34
C GLY A 95 13.90 -5.70 6.98
N PRO A 96 15.09 -6.27 7.21
CA PRO A 96 15.40 -7.62 6.75
C PRO A 96 14.39 -8.70 7.19
N GLU A 97 13.92 -8.66 8.43
CA GLU A 97 12.94 -9.61 8.98
C GLU A 97 11.52 -9.33 8.48
N ASP A 98 11.08 -8.07 8.56
CA ASP A 98 9.74 -7.66 8.09
C ASP A 98 9.56 -7.90 6.61
N ASN A 99 10.56 -7.58 5.79
CA ASN A 99 10.52 -7.77 4.34
C ASN A 99 10.39 -9.25 3.97
N GLN A 100 11.05 -10.17 4.69
CA GLN A 100 10.87 -11.61 4.47
C GLN A 100 9.43 -12.05 4.75
N ARG A 101 8.85 -11.55 5.84
CA ARG A 101 7.47 -11.85 6.23
C ARG A 101 6.45 -11.26 5.26
N HIS A 102 6.65 -10.01 4.84
CA HIS A 102 5.83 -9.36 3.82
C HIS A 102 5.91 -10.10 2.48
N ALA A 103 7.12 -10.47 2.04
CA ALA A 103 7.33 -11.22 0.81
C ALA A 103 6.60 -12.56 0.83
N ALA A 104 6.67 -13.30 1.93
CA ALA A 104 5.98 -14.59 2.07
C ALA A 104 4.47 -14.45 1.92
N VAL A 105 3.87 -13.51 2.67
CA VAL A 105 2.41 -13.27 2.68
C VAL A 105 1.91 -12.75 1.33
N LEU A 106 2.58 -11.76 0.75
CA LEU A 106 2.16 -11.16 -0.52
C LEU A 106 2.32 -12.13 -1.69
N SER A 107 3.42 -12.88 -1.74
CA SER A 107 3.64 -13.86 -2.81
C SER A 107 2.62 -15.00 -2.77
N GLU A 108 2.23 -15.43 -1.57
CA GLU A 108 1.17 -16.43 -1.40
C GLU A 108 -0.21 -15.91 -1.84
N HIS A 109 -0.55 -14.68 -1.48
CA HIS A 109 -1.76 -14.00 -1.95
C HIS A 109 -1.81 -13.93 -3.49
N LEU A 110 -0.72 -13.48 -4.12
CA LEU A 110 -0.67 -13.36 -5.58
C LEU A 110 -0.70 -14.71 -6.30
N PHE A 111 -0.10 -15.75 -5.71
CA PHE A 111 -0.20 -17.11 -6.23
C PHE A 111 -1.64 -17.61 -6.18
N ASN A 112 -2.31 -17.49 -5.03
CA ASN A 112 -3.65 -18.03 -4.82
C ASN A 112 -4.72 -17.36 -5.70
N HIS A 113 -4.59 -16.06 -5.95
CA HIS A 113 -5.62 -15.29 -6.66
C HIS A 113 -5.31 -15.04 -8.13
N LEU A 114 -4.03 -14.86 -8.49
CA LEU A 114 -3.63 -14.52 -9.86
C LEU A 114 -2.84 -15.63 -10.55
N GLY A 115 -2.42 -16.67 -9.81
CA GLY A 115 -1.63 -17.77 -10.35
C GLY A 115 -0.20 -17.37 -10.70
N ILE A 116 0.33 -16.29 -10.09
CA ILE A 116 1.72 -15.86 -10.27
C ILE A 116 2.61 -16.72 -9.37
N PRO A 117 3.52 -17.54 -9.93
CA PRO A 117 4.44 -18.35 -9.12
C PRO A 117 5.39 -17.48 -8.31
N LYS A 118 5.72 -17.92 -7.08
CA LYS A 118 6.59 -17.17 -6.15
C LYS A 118 7.99 -16.90 -6.73
N ASP A 119 8.49 -17.79 -7.59
CA ASP A 119 9.79 -17.68 -8.28
C ASP A 119 9.75 -16.83 -9.58
N ARG A 120 8.59 -16.24 -9.88
CA ARG A 120 8.34 -15.33 -11.02
C ARG A 120 7.78 -13.98 -10.55
N LEU A 121 7.98 -13.66 -9.28
CA LEU A 121 7.56 -12.42 -8.64
C LEU A 121 8.79 -11.75 -8.01
N LEU A 122 8.98 -10.47 -8.32
CA LEU A 122 9.88 -9.60 -7.57
C LEU A 122 9.05 -8.64 -6.71
N ILE A 123 9.51 -8.36 -5.49
CA ILE A 123 8.90 -7.36 -4.61
C ILE A 123 10.01 -6.44 -4.12
N GLU A 124 9.90 -5.15 -4.45
CA GLU A 124 10.71 -4.09 -3.87
C GLU A 124 10.05 -3.56 -2.59
N PHE A 125 10.84 -3.38 -1.53
CA PHE A 125 10.38 -2.85 -0.25
C PHE A 125 11.01 -1.49 -0.01
N ASN A 126 10.17 -0.45 0.02
CA ASN A 126 10.61 0.93 0.12
C ASN A 126 10.19 1.52 1.48
N ASP A 127 11.17 1.65 2.37
CA ASP A 127 11.04 2.44 3.60
C ASP A 127 11.21 3.92 3.26
N ILE A 128 10.15 4.70 3.44
CA ILE A 128 10.15 6.11 3.07
C ILE A 128 9.93 7.01 4.28
N LYS A 129 10.48 8.22 4.21
CA LYS A 129 10.28 9.23 5.25
C LYS A 129 8.88 9.81 5.14
N ASP A 130 8.28 10.12 6.28
CA ASP A 130 6.99 10.81 6.38
C ASP A 130 7.01 12.19 5.71
N SER A 131 8.16 12.87 5.67
CA SER A 131 8.37 14.12 4.94
C SER A 131 8.28 13.99 3.42
N ASP A 132 8.47 12.78 2.88
CA ASP A 132 8.51 12.51 1.45
C ASP A 132 7.14 12.02 0.92
N VAL A 133 6.13 11.95 1.79
CA VAL A 133 4.77 11.53 1.45
C VAL A 133 3.81 12.70 1.52
N GLY A 134 3.15 13.00 0.39
CA GLY A 134 2.06 13.95 0.32
C GLY A 134 0.73 13.30 0.70
N PHE A 135 0.00 13.88 1.65
CA PHE A 135 -1.35 13.45 2.02
C PHE A 135 -2.17 14.64 2.54
N ASN A 136 -3.46 14.67 2.21
CA ASN A 136 -4.39 15.71 2.65
C ASN A 136 -3.88 17.16 2.39
N GLY A 137 -3.22 17.37 1.23
CA GLY A 137 -2.71 18.69 0.81
C GLY A 137 -1.47 19.18 1.57
N THR A 138 -0.80 18.33 2.37
CA THR A 138 0.47 18.62 3.04
C THR A 138 1.36 17.37 3.05
N THR A 139 2.44 17.36 3.81
CA THR A 139 3.30 16.19 4.03
C THR A 139 2.95 15.49 5.34
N VAL A 140 3.20 14.18 5.45
CA VAL A 140 2.76 13.40 6.61
C VAL A 140 3.46 13.85 7.90
N ASP A 141 4.74 14.25 7.82
CA ASP A 141 5.48 14.83 8.94
C ASP A 141 4.85 16.13 9.48
N ALA A 142 4.31 16.97 8.59
CA ALA A 142 3.65 18.23 8.93
C ALA A 142 2.29 18.03 9.62
N LEU A 143 1.68 16.84 9.49
CA LEU A 143 0.47 16.47 10.23
C LEU A 143 0.75 16.17 11.71
N GLY A 144 2.01 15.95 12.09
CA GLY A 144 2.40 15.66 13.48
C GLY A 144 1.95 14.29 13.99
N LEU A 145 1.57 13.37 13.09
CA LEU A 145 0.99 12.06 13.44
C LEU A 145 1.99 11.09 14.10
N PHE A 146 3.29 11.38 14.00
CA PHE A 146 4.37 10.54 14.55
C PHE A 146 5.15 11.21 15.69
N LYS A 147 4.76 12.41 16.13
CA LYS A 147 5.45 13.12 17.22
C LYS A 147 4.92 12.61 18.57
N LYS A 148 5.84 12.05 19.37
CA LYS A 148 5.61 11.71 20.79
C LYS A 148 5.49 12.96 21.66
#